data_AF-A0AAV5P2B2-F1
#
_entry.id   AF-A0AAV5P2B2-F1
#
_cell.length_a   1.000
_cell.length_b   1.000
_cell.length_c   1.000
_cell.angle_alpha   90.00
_cell.angle_beta   90.00
_cell.angle_gamma   90.00
#
_symmetry.space_group_name_H-M   'P 1'
#
loop_
_entity.id
_entity.type
_entity.pdbx_description
1 polymer ?
#
loop_
_entity_poly.entity_id
_entity_poly.type
_entity_poly.pdbx_seq_one_letter_code
_entity_poly.pdbx_strand_id
1 'polypeptide(L)'
;MRRGPGALRATDVARLLPARTLPPSPPPGAYAPDAATSHVLDLARRAGHPEHRVRALATTLDGLRPADRRAVVDPLRRLDRPDEGPAVRPLEIAGAPARQTDGTTCGSAVLGLLAAAGDPVLALWLATGLRPGDAWRHDPEDARARGGVERFRTLQQALKRRTNRRALGPLPWPAALGTPPWGAARTARHADVRFVDRVVAGPGAERVVRAALAAAARGVPVPLFTGGDLALGLATAVPRHVVLLTDADAGARWCRVYEPSSGTLRTVAAGALLDGARVPAVRHALGGWPHVCWALLPDGRAGEAVRPAAGWAQPPRPW
;
A
#
# COMPACT_ATOMS: atom_id res chain seq x y z
N MET A 1 -37.36 0.36 19.53
CA MET A 1 -35.88 0.43 19.63
C MET A 1 -35.38 1.63 18.84
N ARG A 2 -35.08 2.75 19.51
CA ARG A 2 -34.58 3.98 18.87
C ARG A 2 -33.05 3.90 18.74
N ARG A 3 -32.52 3.86 17.51
CA ARG A 3 -31.08 4.06 17.25
C ARG A 3 -30.76 5.52 17.56
N GLY A 4 -29.88 5.76 18.54
CA GLY A 4 -29.42 7.10 18.87
C GLY A 4 -28.60 7.73 17.73
N PRO A 5 -28.62 9.06 17.57
CA PRO A 5 -27.94 9.79 16.48
C PRO A 5 -26.40 9.68 16.46
N GLY A 6 -25.77 9.04 17.45
CA GLY A 6 -24.31 8.92 17.57
C GLY A 6 -23.64 7.85 16.69
N ALA A 7 -24.38 7.06 15.90
CA ALA A 7 -23.82 5.95 15.11
C ALA A 7 -23.64 6.27 13.61
N LEU A 8 -23.92 7.51 13.20
CA LEU A 8 -23.85 7.91 11.80
C LEU A 8 -22.38 8.17 11.39
N ARG A 9 -22.01 7.79 10.17
CA ARG A 9 -20.69 8.01 9.54
C ARG A 9 -20.86 9.00 8.39
N ALA A 10 -19.86 9.79 8.00
CA ALA A 10 -19.99 10.56 6.74
C ALA A 10 -20.03 9.65 5.50
N THR A 11 -19.53 8.41 5.61
CA THR A 11 -19.79 7.37 4.61
C THR A 11 -21.27 6.95 4.52
N ASP A 12 -22.10 7.31 5.50
CA ASP A 12 -23.55 7.11 5.39
C ASP A 12 -24.19 8.09 4.41
N VAL A 13 -23.57 9.24 4.15
CA VAL A 13 -23.97 10.14 3.04
C VAL A 13 -23.61 9.51 1.69
N ALA A 14 -22.55 8.70 1.63
CA ALA A 14 -22.21 7.93 0.44
C ALA A 14 -23.21 6.78 0.14
N ARG A 15 -24.17 6.49 1.03
CA ARG A 15 -25.34 5.64 0.71
C ARG A 15 -26.24 6.25 -0.35
N LEU A 16 -26.11 7.55 -0.60
CA LEU A 16 -26.82 8.27 -1.67
C LEU A 16 -26.14 8.11 -3.03
N LEU A 17 -24.91 7.56 -3.07
CA LEU A 17 -24.24 7.24 -4.33
C LEU A 17 -24.71 5.87 -4.84
N PRO A 18 -24.88 5.68 -6.16
CA PRO A 18 -25.26 4.40 -6.73
C PRO A 18 -24.33 3.28 -6.28
N ALA A 19 -24.88 2.11 -5.95
CA ALA A 19 -24.10 0.93 -5.61
C ALA A 19 -23.17 0.57 -6.78
N ARG A 20 -21.87 0.81 -6.62
CA ARG A 20 -20.87 0.43 -7.61
C ARG A 20 -20.57 -1.05 -7.49
N THR A 21 -20.56 -1.76 -8.61
CA THR A 21 -20.17 -3.17 -8.67
C THR A 21 -18.76 -3.36 -8.12
N LEU A 22 -18.56 -4.47 -7.41
CA LEU A 22 -17.24 -4.86 -6.96
C LEU A 22 -16.47 -5.40 -8.17
N PRO A 23 -15.19 -5.01 -8.33
CA PRO A 23 -14.36 -5.58 -9.38
C PRO A 23 -14.11 -7.07 -9.09
N PRO A 24 -13.85 -7.89 -10.12
CA PRO A 24 -13.46 -9.28 -9.93
C PRO A 24 -12.12 -9.35 -9.19
N SER A 25 -11.95 -10.39 -8.38
CA SER A 25 -10.67 -10.64 -7.72
C SER A 25 -9.56 -10.96 -8.73
N PRO A 26 -8.31 -10.55 -8.47
CA PRO A 26 -7.18 -10.82 -9.36
C PRO A 26 -6.96 -12.33 -9.54
N PRO A 27 -6.30 -12.79 -10.61
CA PRO A 27 -5.97 -14.21 -10.78
C PRO A 27 -5.05 -14.68 -9.63
N PRO A 28 -5.25 -15.90 -9.11
CA PRO A 28 -4.43 -16.44 -8.03
C PRO A 28 -2.97 -16.60 -8.45
N GLY A 29 -2.04 -16.41 -7.51
CA GLY A 29 -0.60 -16.65 -7.70
C GLY A 29 0.16 -15.63 -8.55
N ALA A 30 -0.53 -14.78 -9.32
CA ALA A 30 0.12 -13.88 -10.28
C ALA A 30 1.03 -12.80 -9.64
N TYR A 31 0.77 -12.43 -8.39
CA TYR A 31 1.45 -11.34 -7.69
C TYR A 31 2.02 -11.76 -6.32
N ALA A 32 1.87 -13.04 -5.98
CA ALA A 32 2.41 -13.60 -4.75
C ALA A 32 3.92 -13.76 -4.90
N PRO A 33 4.74 -13.28 -3.94
CA PRO A 33 6.19 -13.43 -4.04
C PRO A 33 6.57 -14.89 -3.84
N ASP A 34 7.59 -15.37 -4.56
CA ASP A 34 8.08 -16.75 -4.52
C ASP A 34 9.61 -16.85 -4.35
N ALA A 35 10.25 -15.73 -3.99
CA ALA A 35 11.70 -15.53 -3.91
C ALA A 35 12.48 -15.69 -5.24
N ALA A 36 11.83 -16.13 -6.32
CA ALA A 36 12.50 -16.47 -7.56
C ALA A 36 12.88 -15.20 -8.35
N THR A 37 14.10 -15.16 -8.87
CA THR A 37 14.54 -14.06 -9.74
C THR A 37 13.62 -13.90 -10.95
N SER A 38 13.13 -15.00 -11.53
CA SER A 38 12.19 -14.98 -12.66
C SER A 38 10.92 -14.19 -12.36
N HIS A 39 10.34 -14.38 -11.17
CA HIS A 39 9.15 -13.64 -10.73
C HIS A 39 9.43 -12.14 -10.58
N VAL A 40 10.57 -11.80 -9.98
CA VAL A 40 11.00 -10.39 -9.84
C VAL A 40 11.19 -9.73 -11.21
N LEU A 41 11.77 -10.43 -12.18
CA LEU A 41 11.92 -9.92 -13.54
C LEU A 41 10.57 -9.78 -14.26
N ASP A 42 9.62 -10.69 -14.03
CA ASP A 42 8.25 -10.57 -14.55
C ASP A 42 7.53 -9.33 -13.98
N LEU A 43 7.62 -9.09 -12.68
CA LEU A 43 7.09 -7.88 -12.05
C LEU A 43 7.69 -6.61 -12.65
N ALA A 44 9.00 -6.57 -12.89
CA ALA A 44 9.66 -5.43 -13.52
C ALA A 44 9.15 -5.17 -14.96
N ARG A 45 8.89 -6.23 -15.75
CA ARG A 45 8.27 -6.10 -17.08
C ARG A 45 6.85 -5.56 -16.98
N ARG A 46 6.04 -6.10 -16.09
CA ARG A 46 4.65 -5.68 -15.87
C ARG A 46 4.53 -4.26 -15.32
N ALA A 47 5.51 -3.80 -14.54
CA ALA A 47 5.66 -2.42 -14.13
C ALA A 47 6.02 -1.47 -15.31
N GLY A 48 6.32 -2.03 -16.49
CA GLY A 48 6.56 -1.29 -17.73
C GLY A 48 8.02 -0.91 -17.95
N HIS A 49 8.98 -1.60 -17.32
CA HIS A 49 10.40 -1.34 -17.58
C HIS A 49 10.87 -1.94 -18.91
N PRO A 50 11.75 -1.24 -19.65
CA PRO A 50 12.30 -1.77 -20.89
C PRO A 50 13.23 -2.96 -20.65
N GLU A 51 13.31 -3.89 -21.60
CA GLU A 51 14.06 -5.16 -21.45
C GLU A 51 15.54 -4.97 -21.06
N HIS A 52 16.22 -3.93 -21.55
CA HIS A 52 17.61 -3.67 -21.14
C HIS A 52 17.73 -3.40 -19.64
N ARG A 53 16.73 -2.76 -19.03
CA ARG A 53 16.70 -2.47 -17.60
C ARG A 53 16.33 -3.72 -16.80
N VAL A 54 15.44 -4.55 -17.32
CA VAL A 54 15.09 -5.85 -16.71
C VAL A 54 16.30 -6.78 -16.71
N ARG A 55 17.07 -6.85 -17.81
CA ARG A 55 18.32 -7.60 -17.85
C ARG A 55 19.35 -7.06 -16.86
N ALA A 56 19.53 -5.74 -16.80
CA ALA A 56 20.44 -5.13 -15.84
C ALA A 56 20.03 -5.39 -14.37
N LEU A 57 18.72 -5.47 -14.10
CA LEU A 57 18.21 -5.79 -12.76
C LEU A 57 18.63 -7.20 -12.33
N ALA A 58 18.57 -8.19 -13.24
CA ALA A 58 19.03 -9.55 -12.95
C ALA A 58 20.49 -9.57 -12.47
N THR A 59 21.39 -8.91 -13.21
CA THR A 59 22.80 -8.79 -12.85
C THR A 59 22.99 -8.08 -11.50
N THR A 60 22.27 -6.98 -11.26
CA THR A 60 22.38 -6.28 -9.97
C THR A 60 21.91 -7.16 -8.81
N LEU A 61 20.79 -7.90 -8.96
CA LEU A 61 20.24 -8.78 -7.91
C LEU A 61 21.20 -9.89 -7.46
N ASP A 62 22.03 -10.40 -8.38
CA ASP A 62 23.01 -11.44 -8.07
C ASP A 62 24.20 -10.92 -7.27
N GLY A 63 24.51 -9.62 -7.38
CA GLY A 63 25.55 -8.95 -6.61
C GLY A 63 25.09 -8.38 -5.26
N LEU A 64 23.80 -8.44 -4.93
CA LEU A 64 23.27 -7.87 -3.68
C LEU A 64 23.59 -8.73 -2.46
N ARG A 65 23.77 -8.08 -1.31
CA ARG A 65 23.77 -8.75 -0.01
C ARG A 65 22.42 -9.47 0.19
N PRO A 66 22.38 -10.62 0.88
CA PRO A 66 21.14 -11.37 1.09
C PRO A 66 19.99 -10.54 1.69
N ALA A 67 20.30 -9.67 2.66
CA ALA A 67 19.31 -8.78 3.28
C ALA A 67 18.73 -7.75 2.29
N ASP A 68 19.57 -7.16 1.44
CA ASP A 68 19.13 -6.20 0.43
C ASP A 68 18.33 -6.91 -0.67
N ARG A 69 18.79 -8.07 -1.13
CA ARG A 69 18.05 -8.90 -2.08
C ARG A 69 16.66 -9.23 -1.55
N ARG A 70 16.53 -9.64 -0.29
CA ARG A 70 15.23 -9.90 0.34
C ARG A 70 14.34 -8.66 0.35
N ALA A 71 14.89 -7.48 0.66
CA ALA A 71 14.15 -6.22 0.63
C ALA A 71 13.70 -5.81 -0.78
N VAL A 72 14.40 -6.22 -1.84
CA VAL A 72 13.98 -5.99 -3.23
C VAL A 72 12.91 -6.98 -3.67
N VAL A 73 13.09 -8.25 -3.34
CA VAL A 73 12.22 -9.36 -3.77
C VAL A 73 10.87 -9.33 -3.03
N ASP A 74 10.88 -8.97 -1.75
CA ASP A 74 9.69 -8.94 -0.92
C ASP A 74 9.74 -7.78 0.09
N PRO A 75 9.56 -6.52 -0.37
CA PRO A 75 9.64 -5.33 0.48
C PRO A 75 8.56 -5.27 1.55
N LEU A 76 7.52 -6.12 1.48
CA LEU A 76 6.43 -6.21 2.45
C LEU A 76 6.57 -7.42 3.40
N ARG A 77 7.66 -8.19 3.27
CA ARG A 77 7.96 -9.37 4.10
C ARG A 77 6.85 -10.43 4.10
N ARG A 78 6.12 -10.60 3.00
CA ARG A 78 5.02 -11.57 2.82
C ARG A 78 5.50 -13.03 2.79
N LEU A 79 6.76 -13.29 2.45
CA LEU A 79 7.37 -14.62 2.54
C LEU A 79 7.56 -15.10 4.00
N ASP A 80 7.50 -14.18 4.96
CA ASP A 80 7.64 -14.51 6.38
C ASP A 80 6.33 -15.11 6.89
N ARG A 81 6.39 -16.32 7.46
CA ARG A 81 5.21 -17.00 7.98
C ARG A 81 4.56 -16.22 9.12
N PRO A 82 3.21 -16.16 9.16
CA PRO A 82 2.46 -15.44 10.19
C PRO A 82 2.64 -16.06 11.59
N ASP A 83 2.80 -17.38 11.67
CA ASP A 83 2.94 -18.13 12.92
C ASP A 83 4.39 -18.14 13.44
N GLU A 84 5.34 -17.70 12.61
CA GLU A 84 6.76 -17.60 12.92
C GLU A 84 7.12 -16.14 13.25
N GLY A 85 6.62 -15.62 14.38
CA GLY A 85 7.07 -14.32 14.89
C GLY A 85 6.05 -13.53 15.71
N PRO A 86 6.44 -12.35 16.22
CA PRO A 86 5.55 -11.51 16.98
C PRO A 86 4.42 -10.95 16.10
N ALA A 87 3.24 -10.79 16.69
CA ALA A 87 2.07 -10.20 16.02
C ALA A 87 2.31 -8.75 15.53
N VAL A 88 3.31 -8.06 16.09
CA VAL A 88 3.76 -6.74 15.66
C VAL A 88 5.26 -6.81 15.37
N ARG A 89 5.67 -6.34 14.18
CA ARG A 89 7.07 -6.34 13.76
C ARG A 89 7.43 -5.07 12.99
N PRO A 90 8.65 -4.54 13.13
CA PRO A 90 9.11 -3.45 12.28
C PRO A 90 9.10 -3.83 10.80
N LEU A 91 8.68 -2.89 9.96
CA LEU A 91 8.96 -2.91 8.54
C LEU A 91 10.04 -1.88 8.27
N GLU A 92 11.11 -2.27 7.60
CA GLU A 92 12.28 -1.42 7.40
C GLU A 92 12.56 -1.20 5.92
N ILE A 93 13.03 -0.01 5.60
CA ILE A 93 13.65 0.33 4.32
C ILE A 93 15.09 0.68 4.63
N ALA A 94 16.01 -0.07 4.01
CA ALA A 94 17.44 0.10 4.17
C ALA A 94 17.94 0.04 5.64
N GLY A 95 17.27 -0.73 6.50
CA GLY A 95 17.59 -0.88 7.94
C GLY A 95 16.99 0.21 8.83
N ALA A 96 16.17 1.11 8.29
CA ALA A 96 15.45 2.12 9.06
C ALA A 96 13.93 1.86 9.02
N PRO A 97 13.16 2.22 10.06
CA PRO A 97 11.71 2.06 10.04
C PRO A 97 11.07 2.73 8.82
N ALA A 98 10.26 1.98 8.09
CA ALA A 98 9.46 2.46 6.96
C ALA A 98 8.29 3.30 7.50
N ARG A 99 8.58 4.50 8.02
CA ARG A 99 7.60 5.38 8.66
C ARG A 99 7.13 6.50 7.71
N GLN A 100 5.89 6.93 7.86
CA GLN A 100 5.42 8.18 7.25
C GLN A 100 6.26 9.36 7.74
N THR A 101 6.54 10.31 6.86
CA THR A 101 7.27 11.54 7.19
C THR A 101 6.51 12.45 8.15
N ASP A 102 5.20 12.64 7.94
CA ASP A 102 4.37 13.51 8.76
C ASP A 102 2.93 12.95 8.86
N GLY A 103 2.10 13.58 9.71
CA GLY A 103 0.72 13.14 9.98
C GLY A 103 -0.25 13.16 8.79
N THR A 104 0.21 13.60 7.61
CA THR A 104 -0.57 13.67 6.37
C THR A 104 0.05 12.87 5.23
N THR A 105 1.18 12.17 5.44
CA THR A 105 1.83 11.33 4.43
C THR A 105 1.55 9.83 4.60
N CYS A 106 0.65 9.42 5.50
CA CYS A 106 0.23 8.01 5.66
C CYS A 106 -0.17 7.36 4.32
N GLY A 107 -1.03 8.01 3.54
CA GLY A 107 -1.43 7.54 2.21
C GLY A 107 -0.27 7.46 1.22
N SER A 108 0.67 8.40 1.28
CA SER A 108 1.85 8.40 0.42
C SER A 108 2.85 7.29 0.79
N ALA A 109 3.02 7.01 2.08
CA ALA A 109 3.84 5.89 2.56
C ALA A 109 3.25 4.54 2.10
N VAL A 110 1.93 4.36 2.26
CA VAL A 110 1.20 3.19 1.77
C VAL A 110 1.35 3.01 0.26
N LEU A 111 1.14 4.08 -0.52
CA LEU A 111 1.26 4.01 -1.98
C LEU A 111 2.70 3.73 -2.44
N GLY A 112 3.71 4.24 -1.70
CA GLY A 112 5.11 3.98 -1.99
C GLY A 112 5.50 2.53 -1.79
N LEU A 113 5.05 1.91 -0.70
CA LEU A 113 5.29 0.49 -0.44
C LEU A 113 4.46 -0.43 -1.34
N LEU A 114 3.22 -0.05 -1.67
CA LEU A 114 2.41 -0.76 -2.67
C LEU A 114 3.15 -0.80 -4.03
N ALA A 115 3.70 0.35 -4.45
CA ALA A 115 4.47 0.46 -5.67
C ALA A 115 5.75 -0.37 -5.61
N ALA A 116 6.53 -0.28 -4.52
CA ALA A 116 7.74 -1.08 -4.35
C ALA A 116 7.45 -2.59 -4.40
N ALA A 117 6.34 -3.04 -3.81
CA ALA A 117 5.94 -4.45 -3.83
C ALA A 117 5.60 -4.99 -5.21
N GLY A 118 5.31 -4.12 -6.19
CA GLY A 118 5.03 -4.52 -7.58
C GLY A 118 6.03 -3.95 -8.59
N ASP A 119 7.08 -3.28 -8.14
CA ASP A 119 8.12 -2.66 -8.96
C ASP A 119 9.49 -2.88 -8.28
N PRO A 120 10.20 -3.97 -8.66
CA PRO A 120 11.50 -4.29 -8.08
C PRO A 120 12.61 -3.28 -8.38
N VAL A 121 12.46 -2.46 -9.41
CA VAL A 121 13.41 -1.36 -9.67
C VAL A 121 13.24 -0.27 -8.63
N LEU A 122 11.99 0.05 -8.27
CA LEU A 122 11.70 0.96 -7.17
C LEU A 122 12.13 0.37 -5.81
N ALA A 123 11.89 -0.93 -5.58
CA ALA A 123 12.31 -1.60 -4.36
C ALA A 123 13.84 -1.61 -4.20
N LEU A 124 14.59 -1.86 -5.29
CA LEU A 124 16.04 -1.75 -5.33
C LEU A 124 16.50 -0.35 -4.93
N TRP A 125 15.96 0.68 -5.57
CA TRP A 125 16.32 2.06 -5.24
C TRP A 125 16.00 2.40 -3.78
N LEU A 126 14.86 1.98 -3.24
CA LEU A 126 14.53 2.22 -1.82
C LEU A 126 15.52 1.50 -0.89
N ALA A 127 15.81 0.23 -1.13
CA ALA A 127 16.65 -0.60 -0.25
C ALA A 127 18.13 -0.21 -0.27
N THR A 128 18.65 0.18 -1.44
CA THR A 128 20.11 0.34 -1.64
C THR A 128 20.50 1.69 -2.22
N GLY A 129 19.59 2.42 -2.86
CA GLY A 129 19.90 3.62 -3.64
C GLY A 129 20.41 3.34 -5.05
N LEU A 130 20.64 2.07 -5.40
CA LEU A 130 21.10 1.66 -6.72
C LEU A 130 19.99 1.72 -7.77
N ARG A 131 20.41 1.83 -9.02
CA ARG A 131 19.61 1.57 -10.21
C ARG A 131 20.08 0.25 -10.85
N PRO A 132 19.23 -0.42 -11.64
CA PRO A 132 19.64 -1.59 -12.40
C PRO A 132 20.88 -1.31 -13.26
N GLY A 133 21.91 -2.14 -13.12
CA GLY A 133 23.20 -1.98 -13.80
C GLY A 133 24.25 -1.20 -13.00
N ASP A 134 23.88 -0.56 -11.89
CA ASP A 134 24.86 0.05 -11.00
C ASP A 134 25.68 -1.03 -10.29
N ALA A 135 26.98 -0.77 -10.12
CA ALA A 135 27.85 -1.58 -9.28
C ALA A 135 27.54 -1.34 -7.79
N TRP A 136 27.64 -2.40 -6.99
CA TRP A 136 27.45 -2.30 -5.55
C TRP A 136 28.58 -1.46 -4.90
N ARG A 137 28.23 -0.63 -3.91
CA ARG A 137 29.11 0.25 -3.14
C ARG A 137 28.98 -0.04 -1.66
N HIS A 138 30.06 -0.35 -0.96
CA HIS A 138 29.96 -0.63 0.47
C HIS A 138 29.73 0.65 1.28
N ASP A 139 28.48 0.91 1.67
CA ASP A 139 28.12 2.01 2.57
C ASP A 139 28.04 1.52 4.02
N PRO A 140 28.56 2.29 5.00
CA PRO A 140 28.31 2.04 6.42
C PRO A 140 26.80 1.97 6.72
N GLU A 141 26.41 1.12 7.67
CA GLU A 141 25.00 0.84 7.96
C GLU A 141 24.19 2.11 8.27
N ASP A 142 24.75 3.01 9.08
CA ASP A 142 24.09 4.27 9.43
C ASP A 142 23.88 5.20 8.22
N ALA A 143 24.86 5.26 7.30
CA ALA A 143 24.74 6.06 6.08
C ALA A 143 23.66 5.48 5.16
N ARG A 144 23.61 4.15 5.07
CA ARG A 144 22.59 3.43 4.31
C ARG A 144 21.18 3.66 4.87
N ALA A 145 21.02 3.59 6.19
CA ALA A 145 19.78 3.84 6.89
C ALA A 145 19.29 5.27 6.66
N ARG A 146 20.16 6.27 6.86
CA ARG A 146 19.85 7.69 6.56
C ARG A 146 19.44 7.89 5.10
N GLY A 147 20.17 7.27 4.17
CA GLY A 147 19.85 7.31 2.74
C GLY A 147 18.50 6.69 2.43
N GLY A 148 18.14 5.57 3.05
CA GLY A 148 16.83 4.92 2.90
C GLY A 148 15.68 5.78 3.38
N VAL A 149 15.82 6.40 4.56
CA VAL A 149 14.83 7.35 5.11
C VAL A 149 14.60 8.51 4.15
N GLU A 150 15.69 9.09 3.62
CA GLU A 150 15.62 10.22 2.71
C GLU A 150 14.98 9.87 1.36
N ARG A 151 15.31 8.71 0.80
CA ARG A 151 14.66 8.20 -0.42
C ARG A 151 13.18 7.94 -0.20
N PHE A 152 12.80 7.32 0.92
CA PHE A 152 11.39 7.06 1.22
C PHE A 152 10.61 8.36 1.46
N ARG A 153 11.20 9.34 2.16
CA ARG A 153 10.64 10.69 2.32
C ARG A 153 10.41 11.36 0.96
N THR A 154 11.41 11.32 0.08
CA THR A 154 11.32 11.89 -1.27
C THR A 154 10.19 11.25 -2.08
N LEU A 155 10.07 9.93 -2.03
CA LEU A 155 8.98 9.20 -2.68
C LEU A 155 7.60 9.61 -2.11
N GLN A 156 7.48 9.70 -0.79
CA GLN A 156 6.24 10.14 -0.14
C GLN A 156 5.81 11.54 -0.59
N GLN A 157 6.76 12.48 -0.67
CA GLN A 157 6.46 13.84 -1.13
C GLN A 157 6.03 13.88 -2.61
N ALA A 158 6.67 13.10 -3.47
CA ALA A 158 6.28 12.98 -4.87
C ALA A 158 4.86 12.39 -5.02
N LEU A 159 4.54 11.35 -4.25
CA LEU A 159 3.22 10.72 -4.24
C LEU A 159 2.16 11.68 -3.70
N LYS A 160 2.41 12.39 -2.60
CA LYS A 160 1.49 13.40 -2.03
C LYS A 160 1.13 14.48 -3.06
N ARG A 161 2.12 15.00 -3.79
CA ARG A 161 1.88 15.96 -4.87
C ARG A 161 1.02 15.34 -5.97
N ARG A 162 1.31 14.11 -6.38
CA ARG A 162 0.58 13.41 -7.46
C ARG A 162 -0.87 13.09 -7.10
N THR A 163 -1.11 12.59 -5.89
CA THR A 163 -2.47 12.27 -5.43
C THR A 163 -3.34 13.51 -5.29
N ASN A 164 -2.73 14.65 -4.98
CA ASN A 164 -3.49 15.86 -4.68
C ASN A 164 -3.68 16.77 -5.90
N ARG A 165 -2.79 16.78 -6.90
CA ARG A 165 -2.74 17.78 -8.00
C ARG A 165 -4.05 18.02 -8.76
N ARG A 166 -4.89 17.01 -8.94
CA ARG A 166 -6.17 17.08 -9.71
C ARG A 166 -7.26 16.26 -9.04
N ALA A 167 -7.42 16.49 -7.75
CA ALA A 167 -8.32 15.70 -6.92
C ALA A 167 -9.73 16.29 -6.87
N LEU A 168 -9.90 17.59 -7.10
CA LEU A 168 -11.20 18.25 -7.16
C LEU A 168 -11.44 18.77 -8.57
N GLY A 169 -11.39 17.87 -9.56
CA GLY A 169 -11.35 18.23 -10.98
C GLY A 169 -10.00 18.86 -11.34
N PRO A 170 -9.95 20.11 -11.87
CA PRO A 170 -8.69 20.78 -12.16
C PRO A 170 -7.97 21.28 -10.90
N LEU A 171 -8.66 21.36 -9.75
CA LEU A 171 -8.14 21.91 -8.50
C LEU A 171 -7.44 20.86 -7.63
N PRO A 172 -6.43 21.27 -6.83
CA PRO A 172 -5.74 20.37 -5.94
C PRO A 172 -6.57 20.03 -4.69
N TRP A 173 -6.32 18.87 -4.09
CA TRP A 173 -6.80 18.53 -2.75
C TRP A 173 -5.98 19.28 -1.68
N PRO A 174 -6.63 19.84 -0.64
CA PRO A 174 -5.91 20.49 0.45
C PRO A 174 -4.88 19.55 1.10
N ALA A 175 -3.60 19.94 1.11
CA ALA A 175 -2.53 19.09 1.62
C ALA A 175 -2.68 18.71 3.10
N ALA A 176 -3.32 19.57 3.89
CA ALA A 176 -3.63 19.33 5.30
C ALA A 176 -4.63 18.18 5.52
N LEU A 177 -5.41 17.82 4.50
CA LEU A 177 -6.35 16.70 4.52
C LEU A 177 -5.72 15.40 4.01
N GLY A 178 -4.38 15.36 3.85
CA GLY A 178 -3.65 14.17 3.42
C GLY A 178 -3.93 13.80 1.96
N THR A 179 -4.30 12.53 1.76
CA THR A 179 -4.45 11.89 0.44
C THR A 179 -5.91 11.51 0.22
N PRO A 180 -6.59 11.95 -0.86
CA PRO A 180 -7.98 11.56 -1.12
C PRO A 180 -8.08 10.16 -1.75
N PRO A 181 -9.11 9.34 -1.43
CA PRO A 181 -9.23 7.96 -1.93
C PRO A 181 -9.17 7.81 -3.46
N TRP A 182 -9.89 8.67 -4.19
CA TRP A 182 -9.89 8.65 -5.65
C TRP A 182 -8.55 9.11 -6.27
N GLY A 183 -7.84 10.03 -5.61
CA GLY A 183 -6.51 10.45 -6.03
C GLY A 183 -5.47 9.35 -5.81
N ALA A 184 -5.61 8.62 -4.70
CA ALA A 184 -4.85 7.42 -4.40
C ALA A 184 -5.13 6.30 -5.42
N ALA A 185 -6.39 5.99 -5.72
CA ALA A 185 -6.75 4.96 -6.69
C ALA A 185 -6.12 5.20 -8.07
N ARG A 186 -6.17 6.45 -8.57
CA ARG A 186 -5.52 6.83 -9.85
C ARG A 186 -3.98 6.70 -9.82
N THR A 187 -3.39 6.89 -8.65
CA THR A 187 -1.93 6.94 -8.47
C THR A 187 -1.34 5.60 -8.07
N ALA A 188 -2.13 4.71 -7.47
CA ALA A 188 -1.71 3.38 -7.04
C ALA A 188 -1.10 2.59 -8.19
N ARG A 189 0.00 1.90 -7.89
CA ARG A 189 0.75 1.06 -8.82
C ARG A 189 1.16 -0.21 -8.09
N HIS A 190 0.98 -1.35 -8.73
CA HIS A 190 1.48 -2.63 -8.29
C HIS A 190 1.59 -3.50 -9.54
N ALA A 191 2.80 -3.63 -10.08
CA ALA A 191 3.01 -4.21 -11.42
C ALA A 191 2.08 -3.55 -12.45
N ASP A 192 1.28 -4.36 -13.14
CA ASP A 192 0.28 -3.96 -14.12
C ASP A 192 -1.14 -3.83 -13.52
N VAL A 193 -1.34 -3.76 -12.20
CA VAL A 193 -2.67 -3.67 -11.61
C VAL A 193 -3.26 -2.25 -11.64
N ARG A 194 -4.51 -2.11 -12.07
CA ARG A 194 -5.32 -0.89 -11.88
C ARG A 194 -6.11 -0.96 -10.59
N PHE A 195 -6.35 0.19 -9.96
CA PHE A 195 -7.11 0.29 -8.71
C PHE A 195 -8.30 1.22 -8.85
N VAL A 196 -9.37 0.89 -8.13
CA VAL A 196 -10.57 1.70 -7.97
C VAL A 196 -10.90 1.87 -6.49
N ASP A 197 -11.44 3.03 -6.12
CA ASP A 197 -11.92 3.25 -4.76
C ASP A 197 -13.34 2.67 -4.57
N ARG A 198 -13.58 2.09 -3.39
CA ARG A 198 -14.89 1.65 -2.92
C ARG A 198 -15.10 2.07 -1.48
N VAL A 199 -16.28 2.61 -1.20
CA VAL A 199 -16.73 2.98 0.15
C VAL A 199 -17.00 1.70 0.95
N VAL A 200 -16.56 1.66 2.20
CA VAL A 200 -16.87 0.60 3.18
C VAL A 200 -17.93 1.13 4.14
N ALA A 201 -19.20 0.91 3.79
CA ALA A 201 -20.34 1.35 4.59
C ALA A 201 -21.60 0.50 4.36
N GLY A 202 -22.50 0.54 5.34
CA GLY A 202 -23.79 -0.13 5.28
C GLY A 202 -23.70 -1.65 5.06
N PRO A 203 -24.76 -2.28 4.51
CA PRO A 203 -24.81 -3.72 4.25
C PRO A 203 -23.75 -4.25 3.25
N GLY A 204 -23.07 -3.35 2.53
CA GLY A 204 -22.02 -3.70 1.57
C GLY A 204 -20.61 -3.75 2.16
N ALA A 205 -20.41 -3.25 3.39
CA ALA A 205 -19.10 -3.11 4.01
C ALA A 205 -18.31 -4.44 4.05
N GLU A 206 -18.95 -5.51 4.51
CA GLU A 206 -18.34 -6.83 4.56
C GLU A 206 -17.91 -7.35 3.19
N ARG A 207 -18.70 -7.09 2.13
CA ARG A 207 -18.34 -7.54 0.78
C ARG A 207 -17.10 -6.83 0.26
N VAL A 208 -16.97 -5.52 0.53
CA VAL A 208 -15.78 -4.74 0.13
C VAL A 208 -14.54 -5.24 0.88
N VAL A 209 -14.64 -5.47 2.20
CA VAL A 209 -13.51 -5.97 3.00
C VAL A 209 -13.15 -7.41 2.61
N ARG A 210 -14.13 -8.27 2.32
CA ARG A 210 -13.89 -9.62 1.79
C ARG A 210 -13.18 -9.59 0.45
N ALA A 211 -13.55 -8.67 -0.45
CA ALA A 211 -12.85 -8.47 -1.71
C ALA A 211 -11.41 -7.99 -1.50
N ALA A 212 -11.17 -7.12 -0.51
CA ALA A 212 -9.83 -6.69 -0.14
C ALA A 212 -8.96 -7.86 0.39
N LEU A 213 -9.50 -8.67 1.31
CA LEU A 213 -8.84 -9.88 1.82
C LEU A 213 -8.54 -10.87 0.70
N ALA A 214 -9.50 -11.12 -0.19
CA ALA A 214 -9.30 -12.00 -1.33
C ALA A 214 -8.21 -11.50 -2.30
N ALA A 215 -8.12 -10.18 -2.53
CA ALA A 215 -7.06 -9.60 -3.33
C ALA A 215 -5.68 -9.75 -2.67
N ALA A 216 -5.59 -9.46 -1.37
CA ALA A 216 -4.35 -9.61 -0.60
C ALA A 216 -3.86 -11.07 -0.58
N ALA A 217 -4.76 -12.03 -0.34
CA ALA A 217 -4.47 -13.46 -0.38
C ALA A 217 -4.01 -13.97 -1.76
N ARG A 218 -4.31 -13.21 -2.82
CA ARG A 218 -3.85 -13.49 -4.19
C ARG A 218 -2.61 -12.68 -4.58
N GLY A 219 -1.97 -12.04 -3.60
CA GLY A 219 -0.71 -11.34 -3.77
C GLY A 219 -0.84 -9.87 -4.17
N VAL A 220 -2.04 -9.27 -4.17
CA VAL A 220 -2.22 -7.84 -4.47
C VAL A 220 -2.53 -7.08 -3.18
N PRO A 221 -1.59 -6.30 -2.61
CA PRO A 221 -1.84 -5.50 -1.43
C PRO A 221 -2.92 -4.44 -1.65
N VAL A 222 -3.73 -4.17 -0.63
CA VAL A 222 -4.91 -3.29 -0.72
C VAL A 222 -4.77 -2.12 0.26
N PRO A 223 -4.67 -0.87 -0.22
CA PRO A 223 -4.78 0.30 0.65
C PRO A 223 -6.18 0.39 1.28
N LEU A 224 -6.21 0.54 2.60
CA LEU A 224 -7.41 0.74 3.39
C LEU A 224 -7.37 2.11 4.05
N PHE A 225 -8.40 2.90 3.81
CA PHE A 225 -8.60 4.17 4.46
C PHE A 225 -9.38 3.94 5.75
N THR A 226 -8.92 4.56 6.83
CA THR A 226 -9.48 4.37 8.17
C THR A 226 -9.90 5.71 8.78
N GLY A 227 -10.91 5.69 9.63
CA GLY A 227 -11.52 6.89 10.20
C GLY A 227 -12.45 6.59 11.38
N GLY A 228 -12.99 7.66 11.96
CA GLY A 228 -13.88 7.62 13.12
C GLY A 228 -15.37 7.63 12.75
N ASP A 229 -16.23 7.64 13.77
CA ASP A 229 -17.67 7.88 13.63
C ASP A 229 -17.99 9.36 13.88
N LEU A 230 -19.18 9.85 13.47
CA LEU A 230 -19.60 11.24 13.74
C LEU A 230 -19.68 11.57 15.23
N ALA A 231 -19.81 10.57 16.11
CA ALA A 231 -19.71 10.75 17.57
C ALA A 231 -18.33 11.26 18.03
N LEU A 232 -17.28 11.08 17.22
CA LEU A 232 -15.93 11.62 17.45
C LEU A 232 -15.74 13.00 16.81
N GLY A 233 -16.81 13.61 16.27
CA GLY A 233 -16.85 14.94 15.66
C GLY A 233 -16.87 14.90 14.12
N LEU A 234 -17.50 15.91 13.50
CA LEU A 234 -17.65 16.04 12.03
C LEU A 234 -16.31 15.92 11.27
N ALA A 235 -15.22 16.41 11.86
CA ALA A 235 -13.87 16.35 11.29
C ALA A 235 -13.28 14.92 11.20
N THR A 236 -13.84 13.94 11.93
CA THR A 236 -13.36 12.54 11.96
C THR A 236 -14.12 11.62 11.01
N ALA A 237 -15.15 12.14 10.36
CA ALA A 237 -16.03 11.38 9.47
C ALA A 237 -15.43 11.18 8.06
N VAL A 238 -14.42 11.97 7.71
CA VAL A 238 -13.58 11.83 6.51
C VAL A 238 -12.44 10.86 6.82
N PRO A 239 -11.94 10.05 5.87
CA PRO A 239 -10.75 9.24 6.11
C PRO A 239 -9.60 10.04 6.70
N ARG A 240 -9.07 9.56 7.82
CA ARG A 240 -8.03 10.27 8.60
C ARG A 240 -6.67 9.62 8.45
N HIS A 241 -6.66 8.35 8.08
CA HIS A 241 -5.45 7.57 8.01
C HIS A 241 -5.55 6.51 6.91
N VAL A 242 -4.40 6.01 6.47
CA VAL A 242 -4.32 4.97 5.43
C VAL A 242 -3.35 3.91 5.90
N VAL A 243 -3.78 2.66 5.86
CA VAL A 243 -2.98 1.47 6.14
C VAL A 243 -2.93 0.59 4.90
N LEU A 244 -1.98 -0.34 4.84
CA LEU A 244 -1.88 -1.27 3.72
C LEU A 244 -2.17 -2.68 4.20
N LEU A 245 -3.25 -3.30 3.71
CA LEU A 245 -3.47 -4.73 3.84
C LEU A 245 -2.46 -5.43 2.92
N THR A 246 -1.37 -5.93 3.51
CA THR A 246 -0.23 -6.45 2.74
C THR A 246 -0.42 -7.89 2.32
N ASP A 247 -1.11 -8.67 3.15
CA ASP A 247 -1.29 -10.11 2.96
C ASP A 247 -2.51 -10.63 3.73
N ALA A 248 -3.04 -11.77 3.31
CA ALA A 248 -4.11 -12.47 4.00
C ALA A 248 -4.08 -13.97 3.72
N ASP A 249 -4.53 -14.76 4.69
CA ASP A 249 -4.78 -16.18 4.47
C ASP A 249 -5.91 -16.38 3.46
N ALA A 250 -5.79 -17.40 2.60
CA ALA A 250 -6.83 -17.75 1.63
C ALA A 250 -8.15 -18.15 2.31
N GLY A 251 -8.07 -18.72 3.52
CA GLY A 251 -9.23 -19.02 4.37
C GLY A 251 -9.69 -17.84 5.23
N ALA A 252 -9.12 -16.65 5.06
CA ALA A 252 -9.42 -15.44 5.83
C ALA A 252 -9.35 -15.64 7.36
N ARG A 253 -8.42 -16.48 7.84
CA ARG A 253 -8.16 -16.65 9.28
C ARG A 253 -7.38 -15.46 9.85
N TRP A 254 -6.34 -15.04 9.15
CA TRP A 254 -5.50 -13.90 9.53
C TRP A 254 -5.28 -12.97 8.35
N CYS A 255 -4.93 -11.73 8.65
CA CYS A 255 -4.40 -10.78 7.68
C CYS A 255 -3.28 -9.95 8.29
N ARG A 256 -2.43 -9.38 7.42
CA ARG A 256 -1.32 -8.55 7.80
C ARG A 256 -1.53 -7.13 7.29
N VAL A 257 -1.36 -6.16 8.20
CA VAL A 257 -1.57 -4.75 7.92
C VAL A 257 -0.30 -3.98 8.25
N TYR A 258 0.20 -3.21 7.29
CA TYR A 258 1.24 -2.22 7.52
C TYR A 258 0.61 -0.91 8.01
N GLU A 259 1.06 -0.46 9.19
CA GLU A 259 0.65 0.79 9.83
C GLU A 259 1.80 1.82 9.72
N PRO A 260 1.63 2.87 8.89
CA PRO A 260 2.74 3.75 8.52
C PRO A 260 3.17 4.75 9.61
N SER A 261 2.38 5.02 10.64
CA SER A 261 2.76 5.95 11.72
C SER A 261 3.83 5.35 12.62
N SER A 262 3.72 4.05 12.89
CA SER A 262 4.70 3.28 13.65
C SER A 262 5.76 2.64 12.76
N GLY A 263 5.47 2.42 11.47
CA GLY A 263 6.36 1.70 10.56
C GLY A 263 6.37 0.19 10.84
N THR A 264 5.21 -0.38 11.19
CA THR A 264 5.11 -1.78 11.63
C THR A 264 4.13 -2.58 10.78
N LEU A 265 4.42 -3.87 10.62
CA LEU A 265 3.47 -4.88 10.17
C LEU A 265 2.77 -5.48 11.38
N ARG A 266 1.45 -5.62 11.29
CA ARG A 266 0.58 -6.13 12.35
C ARG A 266 -0.27 -7.27 11.81
N THR A 267 -0.14 -8.44 12.40
CA THR A 267 -0.97 -9.61 12.10
C THR A 267 -2.18 -9.60 13.01
N VAL A 268 -3.39 -9.67 12.43
CA VAL A 268 -4.66 -9.66 13.16
C VAL A 268 -5.62 -10.71 12.58
N ALA A 269 -6.64 -11.10 13.35
CA ALA A 269 -7.71 -11.96 12.86
C ALA A 269 -8.47 -11.27 11.71
N ALA A 270 -8.53 -11.90 10.54
CA ALA A 270 -9.12 -11.26 9.35
C ALA A 270 -10.63 -11.01 9.49
N GLY A 271 -11.35 -11.92 10.17
CA GLY A 271 -12.78 -11.73 10.49
C GLY A 271 -13.06 -10.51 11.38
N ALA A 272 -12.08 -10.05 12.15
CA ALA A 272 -12.23 -8.90 13.05
C ALA A 272 -11.85 -7.55 12.40
N LEU A 273 -11.46 -7.52 11.12
CA LEU A 273 -10.93 -6.31 10.48
C LEU A 273 -11.93 -5.13 10.45
N LEU A 274 -13.24 -5.42 10.51
CA LEU A 274 -14.30 -4.41 10.63
C LEU A 274 -14.62 -4.01 12.09
N ASP A 275 -14.04 -4.70 13.07
CA ASP A 275 -14.37 -4.58 14.50
C ASP A 275 -13.33 -3.77 15.29
N GLY A 276 -12.61 -2.83 14.65
CA GLY A 276 -11.64 -1.97 15.33
C GLY A 276 -12.23 -1.12 16.46
N ALA A 277 -13.55 -0.89 16.47
CA ALA A 277 -14.25 -0.28 17.61
C ALA A 277 -14.26 -1.17 18.87
N ARG A 278 -14.15 -2.50 18.71
CA ARG A 278 -14.25 -3.47 19.82
C ARG A 278 -12.95 -4.22 20.08
N VAL A 279 -12.08 -4.35 19.08
CA VAL A 279 -10.86 -5.15 19.13
C VAL A 279 -9.63 -4.22 19.11
N PRO A 280 -8.95 -4.00 20.25
CA PRO A 280 -7.81 -3.06 20.32
C PRO A 280 -6.68 -3.39 19.35
N ALA A 281 -6.35 -4.67 19.16
CA ALA A 281 -5.31 -5.09 18.22
C ALA A 281 -5.62 -4.64 16.78
N VAL A 282 -6.88 -4.74 16.36
CA VAL A 282 -7.34 -4.25 15.06
C VAL A 282 -7.31 -2.72 15.02
N ARG A 283 -7.76 -2.03 16.07
CA ARG A 283 -7.67 -0.56 16.14
C ARG A 283 -6.23 -0.07 15.93
N HIS A 284 -5.26 -0.71 16.59
CA HIS A 284 -3.86 -0.39 16.41
C HIS A 284 -3.35 -0.72 14.99
N ALA A 285 -3.82 -1.82 14.39
CA ALA A 285 -3.55 -2.14 12.98
C ALA A 285 -4.11 -1.10 12.00
N LEU A 286 -5.23 -0.44 12.36
CA LEU A 286 -5.88 0.61 11.58
C LEU A 286 -5.35 2.04 11.91
N GLY A 287 -4.22 2.15 12.60
CA GLY A 287 -3.60 3.44 12.95
C GLY A 287 -4.32 4.19 14.08
N GLY A 288 -4.96 3.45 14.99
CA GLY A 288 -5.74 4.02 16.11
C GLY A 288 -7.21 4.26 15.79
N TRP A 289 -7.63 4.03 14.54
CA TRP A 289 -8.99 4.30 14.08
C TRP A 289 -9.91 3.08 14.20
N PRO A 290 -11.19 3.28 14.54
CA PRO A 290 -12.10 2.17 14.78
C PRO A 290 -12.58 1.48 13.51
N HIS A 291 -12.59 2.16 12.34
CA HIS A 291 -13.26 1.66 11.15
C HIS A 291 -12.43 1.79 9.88
N VAL A 292 -12.56 0.79 9.00
CA VAL A 292 -12.25 0.92 7.57
C VAL A 292 -13.42 1.63 6.90
N CYS A 293 -13.14 2.72 6.19
CA CYS A 293 -14.16 3.55 5.54
C CYS A 293 -14.06 3.55 4.01
N TRP A 294 -12.88 3.27 3.44
CA TRP A 294 -12.69 3.01 2.01
C TRP A 294 -11.63 1.93 1.77
N ALA A 295 -11.74 1.25 0.63
CA ALA A 295 -10.72 0.31 0.13
C ALA A 295 -10.38 0.63 -1.32
N LEU A 296 -9.11 0.46 -1.69
CA LEU A 296 -8.62 0.56 -3.06
C LEU A 296 -8.49 -0.84 -3.63
N LEU A 297 -9.52 -1.29 -4.36
CA LEU A 297 -9.58 -2.65 -4.89
C LEU A 297 -8.94 -2.74 -6.27
N PRO A 298 -8.28 -3.85 -6.61
CA PRO A 298 -7.80 -4.10 -7.97
C PRO A 298 -8.97 -4.22 -8.96
N ASP A 299 -8.79 -3.69 -10.17
CA ASP A 299 -9.81 -3.63 -11.25
C ASP A 299 -9.17 -3.94 -12.63
N GLY A 300 -8.61 -5.14 -12.72
CA GLY A 300 -7.94 -5.64 -13.92
C GLY A 300 -6.56 -5.02 -14.18
N ARG A 301 -6.07 -5.17 -15.42
CA ARG A 301 -4.72 -4.77 -15.82
C ARG A 301 -4.66 -3.39 -16.47
N ALA A 302 -3.55 -2.69 -16.26
CA ALA A 302 -3.21 -1.40 -16.84
C ALA A 302 -2.74 -1.60 -18.29
N GLY A 303 -3.69 -1.83 -19.18
CA GLY A 303 -3.43 -2.11 -20.60
C GLY A 303 -4.65 -2.59 -21.39
N GLU A 304 -5.65 -3.17 -20.70
CA GLU A 304 -6.91 -3.63 -21.31
C GLU A 304 -7.89 -2.48 -21.63
N ALA A 305 -7.65 -1.28 -21.10
CA ALA A 305 -8.25 -0.04 -21.63
C ALA A 305 -7.28 1.13 -21.42
N VAL A 306 -6.85 1.72 -22.55
CA VAL A 306 -6.02 2.93 -22.72
C VAL A 306 -4.67 2.93 -21.97
N ARG A 307 -3.58 3.06 -22.76
CA ARG A 307 -2.17 3.06 -22.34
C ARG A 307 -1.91 3.80 -21.01
N PRO A 308 -1.25 3.17 -20.02
CA PRO A 308 -0.69 3.92 -18.91
C PRO A 308 0.48 4.79 -19.44
N ALA A 309 0.51 6.05 -19.01
CA ALA A 309 1.71 6.88 -19.10
C ALA A 309 2.86 6.12 -18.42
N ALA A 310 4.03 6.13 -19.07
CA ALA A 310 5.25 5.41 -18.73
C ALA A 310 5.45 5.20 -17.21
N GLY A 311 5.95 4.01 -16.84
CA GLY A 311 6.38 3.67 -15.47
C GLY A 311 7.35 4.70 -14.91
N TRP A 312 7.81 4.52 -13.67
CA TRP A 312 8.83 5.39 -13.08
C TRP A 312 10.11 5.33 -13.94
N ALA A 313 10.17 6.17 -14.98
CA ALA A 313 11.24 6.11 -15.97
C ALA A 313 12.57 6.41 -15.28
N GLN A 314 12.52 7.16 -14.19
CA GLN A 314 13.61 7.38 -13.23
C GLN A 314 12.99 7.57 -11.83
N PRO A 315 13.69 7.18 -10.74
CA PRO A 315 13.36 7.73 -9.41
C PRO A 315 13.32 9.26 -9.53
N PRO A 316 12.47 9.95 -8.74
CA PRO A 316 12.38 11.41 -8.80
C PRO A 316 13.79 11.98 -8.76
N ARG A 317 14.16 12.74 -9.80
CA ARG A 317 15.43 13.46 -9.78
C ARG A 317 15.35 14.42 -8.58
N PRO A 318 16.39 14.55 -7.75
CA PRO A 318 16.57 15.83 -7.09
C PRO A 318 16.71 16.87 -8.22
N TRP A 319 16.23 18.09 -7.99
CA TRP A 319 16.11 19.19 -8.97
C TRP A 319 14.97 19.03 -9.99
#